data_AF-A0A2H0YRJ6-F1
#
_entry.id   AF-A0A2H0YRJ6-F1
#
_cell.length_a   1.000
_cell.length_b   1.000
_cell.length_c   1.000
_cell.angle_alpha   90.00
_cell.angle_beta   90.00
_cell.angle_gamma   90.00
#
_symmetry.space_group_name_H-M   'P 1'
#
loop_
_entity.id
_entity.type
_entity.pdbx_description
1 polymer ?
#
loop_
_entity_poly.entity_id
_entity_poly.type
_entity_poly.pdbx_seq_one_letter_code
_entity_poly.pdbx_strand_id
1 'polypeptide(L)'
;YLICDNSECGGARMVAKEGDELGIEPIRERLNKDGKLIKQTFSLYGIPKILLRNSVPTAQAKEFVDDYEITPEYVYKWNEKEKRVAVEEKPWQILDDNGIPSYSLMPPPVVVSLIKQITEVLNLTY
;
A
#
# COMPACT_ATOMS: atom_id res chain seq x y z
N TYR A 1 24.19 -6.41 13.41
CA TYR A 1 23.01 -7.31 13.46
C TYR A 1 21.90 -6.55 14.16
N LEU A 2 20.64 -6.81 13.85
CA LEU A 2 19.52 -6.18 14.56
C LEU A 2 19.32 -6.86 15.91
N ILE A 3 19.00 -6.07 16.93
CA ILE A 3 18.77 -6.51 18.31
C ILE A 3 17.33 -6.13 18.67
N CYS A 4 16.60 -7.05 19.27
CA CYS A 4 15.27 -6.79 19.77
C CYS A 4 15.30 -5.71 20.87
N ASP A 5 14.49 -4.67 20.71
CA ASP A 5 14.40 -3.48 21.56
C ASP A 5 13.34 -3.58 22.67
N ASN A 6 12.51 -4.63 22.64
CA ASN A 6 11.60 -4.95 23.73
C ASN A 6 12.39 -5.38 24.99
N SER A 7 12.09 -4.80 26.15
CA SER A 7 12.77 -5.16 27.41
C SER A 7 12.60 -6.63 27.80
N GLU A 8 11.53 -7.30 27.35
CA GLU A 8 11.23 -8.70 27.68
C GLU A 8 12.07 -9.70 26.88
N CYS A 9 12.65 -9.31 25.74
CA CYS A 9 13.40 -10.23 24.87
C CYS A 9 14.91 -10.30 25.19
N GLY A 10 15.37 -9.61 26.25
CA GLY A 10 16.74 -9.74 26.76
C GLY A 10 17.85 -9.40 25.76
N GLY A 11 17.57 -8.54 24.77
CA GLY A 11 18.53 -8.20 23.71
C GLY A 11 18.80 -9.34 22.73
N ALA A 12 17.82 -10.21 22.48
CA ALA A 12 17.93 -11.27 21.49
C ALA A 12 18.31 -10.72 20.11
N ARG A 13 19.26 -11.38 19.45
CA ARG A 13 19.60 -11.10 18.06
C ARG A 13 18.43 -11.48 17.16
N MET A 14 17.95 -10.53 16.37
CA MET A 14 16.93 -10.82 15.37
C MET A 14 17.51 -11.74 14.28
N VAL A 15 16.73 -12.75 13.91
CA VAL A 15 17.02 -13.70 12.83
C VAL A 15 15.97 -13.54 11.74
N ALA A 16 16.27 -14.03 10.54
CA ALA A 16 15.28 -14.11 9.47
C ALA A 16 14.07 -14.95 9.94
N LYS A 17 12.87 -14.53 9.56
CA LYS A 17 11.66 -15.34 9.79
C LYS A 17 11.69 -16.52 8.83
N GLU A 18 11.02 -17.60 9.23
CA GLU A 18 10.84 -18.77 8.37
C GLU A 18 10.20 -18.36 7.04
N GLY A 19 10.83 -18.72 5.92
CA GLY A 19 10.31 -18.45 4.58
C GLY A 19 10.64 -17.07 4.01
N ASP A 20 11.38 -16.21 4.73
CA ASP A 20 11.87 -14.93 4.18
C ASP A 20 12.67 -15.13 2.88
N GLU A 21 13.38 -16.26 2.78
CA GLU A 21 14.16 -16.64 1.60
C GLU A 21 13.31 -16.95 0.36
N LEU A 22 12.04 -17.36 0.56
CA LEU A 22 11.12 -17.73 -0.51
C LEU A 22 10.42 -16.51 -1.11
N GLY A 23 10.43 -15.37 -0.42
CA GLY A 23 9.80 -14.13 -0.87
C GLY A 23 8.34 -14.35 -1.28
N ILE A 24 8.01 -14.03 -2.54
CA ILE A 24 6.63 -14.17 -3.06
C ILE A 24 6.33 -15.55 -3.64
N GLU A 25 7.32 -16.44 -3.80
CA GLU A 25 7.14 -17.72 -4.48
C GLU A 25 5.99 -18.56 -3.89
N PRO A 26 5.83 -18.69 -2.56
CA PRO A 26 4.78 -19.52 -1.99
C PRO A 26 3.35 -19.05 -2.33
N ILE A 27 3.18 -17.77 -2.68
CA ILE A 27 1.88 -17.17 -3.02
C ILE A 27 1.75 -16.83 -4.51
N ARG A 28 2.78 -17.10 -5.34
CA ARG A 28 2.81 -16.72 -6.76
C ARG A 28 1.66 -17.31 -7.55
N GLU A 29 1.34 -18.59 -7.34
CA GLU A 29 0.21 -19.24 -8.02
C GLU A 29 -1.13 -18.58 -7.64
N ARG A 30 -1.31 -18.25 -6.36
CA ARG A 30 -2.50 -17.55 -5.86
C ARG A 30 -2.65 -16.18 -6.53
N LEU A 31 -1.58 -15.38 -6.56
CA LEU A 31 -1.59 -14.06 -7.22
C LEU A 31 -1.95 -14.16 -8.70
N ASN A 32 -1.41 -15.16 -9.41
CA ASN A 32 -1.73 -15.40 -10.83
C ASN A 32 -3.21 -15.78 -11.02
N LYS A 33 -3.76 -16.62 -10.12
CA LYS A 33 -5.16 -17.02 -10.16
C LYS A 33 -6.08 -15.84 -9.87
N ASP A 34 -5.78 -15.05 -8.84
CA ASP A 34 -6.53 -13.85 -8.47
C ASP A 34 -6.58 -12.85 -9.64
N GLY A 35 -5.44 -12.61 -10.30
CA GLY A 35 -5.38 -11.76 -11.50
C GLY A 35 -6.25 -12.25 -12.66
N LYS A 36 -6.35 -13.58 -12.87
CA LYS A 36 -7.25 -14.17 -13.88
C LYS A 36 -8.73 -13.96 -13.51
N LEU A 37 -9.08 -14.18 -12.24
CA LEU A 37 -10.46 -14.00 -11.75
C LEU A 37 -10.91 -12.54 -11.87
N ILE A 38 -10.01 -11.60 -11.56
CA ILE A 38 -10.28 -10.17 -11.75
C ILE A 38 -10.57 -9.88 -13.23
N LYS A 39 -9.73 -10.33 -14.16
CA LYS A 39 -9.95 -10.13 -15.61
C LYS A 39 -11.28 -10.70 -16.09
N GLN A 40 -11.66 -11.89 -15.62
CA GLN A 40 -12.97 -12.48 -15.93
C GLN A 40 -14.12 -11.65 -15.36
N THR A 41 -14.00 -11.15 -14.13
CA THR A 41 -15.00 -10.29 -13.50
C THR A 41 -15.21 -9.00 -14.29
N PHE A 42 -14.14 -8.42 -14.83
CA PHE A 42 -14.21 -7.24 -15.70
C PHE A 42 -14.96 -7.50 -17.02
N SER A 43 -14.93 -8.73 -17.55
CA SER A 43 -15.67 -9.09 -18.77
C SER A 43 -17.18 -9.26 -18.59
N LEU A 44 -17.69 -9.27 -17.36
CA LEU A 44 -19.12 -9.40 -17.10
C LEU A 44 -19.85 -8.09 -17.39
N TYR A 45 -20.80 -8.11 -18.32
CA TYR A 45 -21.63 -6.95 -18.66
C TYR A 45 -22.90 -6.89 -17.79
N GLY A 46 -23.42 -5.69 -17.58
CA GLY A 46 -24.68 -5.47 -16.84
C GLY A 46 -24.59 -5.60 -15.31
N ILE A 47 -23.44 -6.00 -14.77
CA ILE A 47 -23.19 -6.06 -13.33
C ILE A 47 -22.39 -4.81 -12.91
N PRO A 48 -22.92 -3.97 -11.99
CA PRO A 48 -22.18 -2.85 -11.42
C PRO A 48 -20.90 -3.34 -10.74
N LYS A 49 -19.80 -2.59 -10.91
CA LYS A 49 -18.50 -2.94 -10.35
C LYS A 49 -18.02 -1.82 -9.47
N ILE A 50 -17.46 -2.20 -8.33
CA ILE A 50 -16.75 -1.28 -7.45
C ILE A 50 -15.26 -1.40 -7.78
N LEU A 51 -14.66 -0.28 -8.15
CA LEU A 51 -13.27 -0.21 -8.57
C LEU A 51 -12.47 0.52 -7.51
N LEU A 52 -11.61 -0.23 -6.83
CA LEU A 52 -10.71 0.31 -5.82
C LEU A 52 -9.30 0.40 -6.39
N ARG A 53 -8.64 1.52 -6.12
CA ARG A 53 -7.22 1.71 -6.41
C ARG A 53 -6.51 2.03 -5.11
N ASN A 54 -5.40 1.33 -4.88
CA ASN A 54 -4.52 1.57 -3.74
C ASN A 54 -3.38 2.54 -4.09
N SER A 55 -3.34 3.02 -5.33
CA SER A 55 -2.34 3.95 -5.81
C SER A 55 -2.94 4.94 -6.80
N VAL A 56 -2.31 6.11 -6.90
CA VAL A 56 -2.66 7.17 -7.85
C VAL A 56 -1.41 7.62 -8.59
N PRO A 57 -1.45 7.78 -9.92
CA PRO A 57 -0.32 8.33 -10.67
C PRO A 57 0.12 9.67 -10.11
N THR A 58 1.42 9.88 -9.94
CA THR A 58 1.95 11.12 -9.33
C THR A 58 1.51 12.37 -10.08
N ALA A 59 1.35 12.27 -11.41
CA ALA A 59 0.87 13.35 -12.26
C ALA A 59 -0.59 13.76 -12.01
N GLN A 60 -1.40 12.87 -11.44
CA GLN A 60 -2.84 13.08 -11.19
C GLN A 60 -3.16 13.26 -9.70
N ALA A 61 -2.21 12.98 -8.81
CA ALA A 61 -2.44 12.92 -7.37
C ALA A 61 -3.09 14.20 -6.81
N LYS A 62 -2.59 15.38 -7.20
CA LYS A 62 -3.08 16.68 -6.71
C LYS A 62 -4.55 16.97 -7.05
N GLU A 63 -5.11 16.28 -8.05
CA GLU A 63 -6.51 16.46 -8.47
C GLU A 63 -7.45 15.54 -7.68
N PHE A 64 -6.99 14.35 -7.31
CA PHE A 64 -7.86 13.28 -6.82
C PHE A 64 -7.71 12.96 -5.33
N VAL A 65 -6.58 13.30 -4.72
CA VAL A 65 -6.30 12.96 -3.32
C VAL A 65 -5.61 14.11 -2.60
N ASP A 66 -5.84 14.18 -1.29
CA ASP A 66 -5.14 15.11 -0.40
C ASP A 66 -3.81 14.52 0.08
N ASP A 67 -2.86 15.38 0.46
CA ASP A 67 -1.53 14.96 0.91
C ASP A 67 -1.59 13.99 2.11
N TYR A 68 -2.57 14.16 3.00
CA TYR A 68 -2.76 13.29 4.16
C TYR A 68 -3.31 11.90 3.80
N GLU A 69 -3.78 11.69 2.58
CA GLU A 69 -4.30 10.40 2.10
C GLU A 69 -3.19 9.51 1.52
N ILE A 70 -2.03 10.10 1.25
CA ILE A 70 -0.86 9.42 0.72
C ILE A 70 -0.08 8.79 1.87
N THR A 71 0.39 7.56 1.66
CA THR A 71 1.23 6.87 2.64
C THR A 71 2.57 7.60 2.78
N PRO A 72 2.99 7.97 4.00
CA PRO A 72 4.28 8.60 4.22
C PRO A 72 5.43 7.58 4.19
N GLU A 73 6.52 7.96 3.55
CA GLU A 73 7.85 7.32 3.63
C GLU A 73 8.71 8.08 4.64
N TYR A 74 9.26 7.37 5.62
CA TYR A 74 10.19 7.94 6.59
C TYR A 74 11.62 7.55 6.24
N VAL A 75 12.45 8.56 5.95
CA VAL A 75 13.87 8.40 5.66
C VAL A 75 14.68 8.86 6.87
N TYR A 76 15.43 7.93 7.46
CA TYR A 76 16.27 8.20 8.62
C TYR A 76 17.70 8.52 8.18
N LYS A 77 18.22 9.68 8.61
CA LYS A 77 19.59 10.13 8.32
C LYS A 77 20.30 10.48 9.61
N TRP A 78 21.53 10.01 9.80
CA TRP A 78 22.34 10.42 10.95
C TRP A 78 22.84 11.85 10.78
N ASN A 79 22.52 12.73 11.74
CA ASN A 79 23.04 14.09 11.77
C ASN A 79 24.24 14.18 12.73
N GLU A 80 25.45 14.15 12.18
CA GLU A 80 26.72 14.21 12.95
C GLU A 80 26.85 15.48 13.81
N LYS A 81 26.26 16.61 13.38
CA LYS A 81 26.37 17.88 14.12
C LYS A 81 25.51 17.88 15.37
N GLU A 82 24.30 17.37 15.26
CA GLU A 82 23.32 17.34 16.35
C GLU A 82 23.37 16.03 17.15
N LYS A 83 24.20 15.07 16.72
CA LYS A 83 24.34 13.72 17.31
C LYS A 83 23.00 13.03 17.51
N ARG A 84 22.09 13.17 16.54
CA ARG A 84 20.76 12.55 16.54
C ARG A 84 20.37 12.08 15.15
N VAL A 85 19.41 11.17 15.09
CA VAL A 85 18.76 10.77 13.84
C VAL A 85 17.80 11.89 13.40
N ALA A 86 17.99 12.42 12.20
CA ALA A 86 17.02 13.26 11.51
C ALA A 86 16.02 12.36 10.77
N VAL A 87 14.73 12.67 10.89
CA VAL A 87 13.64 11.98 10.20
C VAL A 87 13.10 12.92 9.13
N GLU A 88 13.16 12.48 7.88
CA GLU A 88 12.58 13.18 6.73
C GLU A 88 11.37 12.40 6.24
N GLU A 89 10.24 13.08 6.10
CA GLU A 89 9.00 12.50 5.60
C GLU A 89 8.79 12.93 4.15
N LYS A 90 8.45 11.98 3.28
CA LYS A 90 8.10 12.25 1.88
C LYS A 90 7.01 11.27 1.42
N PRO A 91 6.26 11.59 0.36
CA PRO A 91 5.25 10.68 -0.18
C PRO A 91 5.85 9.33 -0.64
N TRP A 92 5.27 8.21 -0.21
CA TRP A 92 5.70 6.88 -0.64
C TRP A 92 5.32 6.64 -2.11
N GLN A 93 6.34 6.50 -2.96
CA GLN A 93 6.17 6.33 -4.40
C GLN A 93 6.63 4.94 -4.85
N ILE A 94 5.79 4.27 -5.64
CA ILE A 94 6.06 2.97 -6.26
C ILE A 94 5.82 3.04 -7.77
N LEU A 95 6.28 2.02 -8.50
CA LEU A 95 5.83 1.78 -9.86
C LEU A 95 4.56 0.91 -9.80
N ASP A 96 3.52 1.30 -10.53
CA ASP A 96 2.34 0.48 -10.70
C ASP A 96 2.59 -0.72 -11.65
N ASP A 97 1.57 -1.54 -11.87
CA ASP A 97 1.64 -2.72 -12.74
C ASP A 97 1.99 -2.39 -14.21
N ASN A 98 1.86 -1.12 -14.63
CA ASN A 98 2.23 -0.63 -15.96
C ASN A 98 3.58 0.10 -15.97
N GLY A 99 4.29 0.14 -14.84
CA GLY A 99 5.56 0.86 -14.70
C GLY A 99 5.40 2.37 -14.51
N ILE A 100 4.21 2.86 -14.18
CA ILE A 100 3.93 4.29 -13.98
C ILE A 100 4.23 4.68 -12.53
N PRO A 101 5.03 5.73 -12.30
CA PRO A 101 5.21 6.31 -10.97
C PRO A 101 3.89 6.70 -10.32
N SER A 102 3.58 6.11 -9.18
CA SER A 102 2.33 6.28 -8.46
C SER A 102 2.58 6.40 -6.96
N TYR A 103 1.82 7.27 -6.29
CA TYR A 103 1.80 7.32 -4.83
C TYR A 103 0.94 6.18 -4.27
N SER A 104 1.41 5.56 -3.19
CA SER A 104 0.61 4.59 -2.43
C SER A 104 -0.37 5.34 -1.54
N LEU A 105 -1.64 4.96 -1.60
CA LEU A 105 -2.68 5.52 -0.74
C LEU A 105 -2.72 4.78 0.59
N MET A 106 -3.06 5.50 1.65
CA MET A 106 -3.36 4.86 2.92
C MET A 106 -4.65 4.02 2.81
N PRO A 107 -4.88 3.02 3.67
CA PRO A 107 -6.12 2.25 3.66
C PRO A 107 -7.42 3.07 3.85
N PRO A 108 -7.48 4.11 4.70
CA PRO A 108 -8.70 4.88 4.94
C PRO A 108 -9.37 5.49 3.68
N PRO A 109 -8.68 6.25 2.80
CA PRO A 109 -9.30 6.81 1.59
C PRO A 109 -9.85 5.72 0.65
N VAL A 110 -9.18 4.56 0.57
CA VAL A 110 -9.66 3.42 -0.23
C VAL A 110 -10.98 2.86 0.33
N VAL A 111 -11.10 2.75 1.66
CA VAL A 111 -12.32 2.29 2.33
C VAL A 111 -13.46 3.30 2.14
N VAL A 112 -13.19 4.60 2.23
CA VAL A 112 -14.18 5.64 1.96
C VAL A 112 -14.68 5.54 0.51
N SER A 113 -13.79 5.34 -0.45
CA SER A 113 -14.14 5.11 -1.86
C SER A 113 -15.01 3.87 -2.06
N LEU A 114 -14.70 2.76 -1.36
CA LEU A 114 -15.52 1.55 -1.35
C LEU A 114 -16.94 1.85 -0.84
N ILE A 115 -17.07 2.47 0.33
CA ILE A 115 -18.37 2.77 0.93
C ILE A 115 -19.19 3.66 -0.01
N LYS A 116 -18.58 4.70 -0.57
CA LYS A 116 -19.25 5.60 -1.52
C LYS A 116 -19.81 4.84 -2.73
N GLN A 117 -18.98 4.03 -3.38
CA GLN A 117 -19.40 3.21 -4.53
C GLN A 117 -20.47 2.17 -4.15
N ILE A 118 -20.40 1.56 -2.95
CA ILE A 118 -21.46 0.66 -2.45
C ILE A 118 -22.79 1.41 -2.34
N THR A 119 -22.79 2.59 -1.72
CA THR A 119 -24.04 3.35 -1.50
C THR A 119 -24.68 3.80 -2.82
N GLU A 120 -23.87 4.10 -3.83
CA GLU A 120 -24.34 4.42 -5.19
C GLU A 120 -24.92 3.17 -5.88
N VAL A 121 -24.21 2.05 -5.86
CA VAL A 121 -24.65 0.79 -6.50
C VAL A 121 -25.93 0.24 -5.87
N LEU A 122 -26.07 0.37 -4.55
CA LEU A 122 -27.25 -0.11 -3.81
C LEU A 122 -28.40 0.90 -3.77
N ASN A 123 -28.26 2.09 -4.40
CA ASN A 123 -29.23 3.18 -4.36
C ASN A 123 -29.65 3.56 -2.92
N LEU A 124 -28.68 3.66 -2.02
CA LEU A 124 -28.89 4.03 -0.61
C LEU A 124 -28.72 5.53 -0.35
N THR A 125 -28.42 6.31 -1.39
CA THR A 125 -28.30 7.76 -1.37
C THR A 125 -29.57 8.39 -1.94
N TYR A 126 -30.21 9.27 -1.15
CA TYR A 126 -31.38 10.07 -1.54
C TYR A 126 -30.96 11.38 -2.23
#